data_AF-A0A9Q3VJA5-F1
#
_entry.id   AF-A0A9Q3VJA5-F1
#
_cell.length_a   1.000
_cell.length_b   1.000
_cell.length_c   1.000
_cell.angle_alpha   90.00
_cell.angle_beta   90.00
_cell.angle_gamma   90.00
#
_symmetry.space_group_name_H-M   'P 1'
#
loop_
_entity.id
_entity.type
_entity.pdbx_description
1 polymer ?
#
loop_
_entity_poly.entity_id
_entity_poly.type
_entity_poly.pdbx_seq_one_letter_code
_entity_poly.pdbx_strand_id
1 'polypeptide(L)'
;MCEYCGCQALETIDELTQEHEKVVTLISRVRDAHRDGKIAYMAEMAREISAVLGPHTQVEEHGLFPGMAADFPEKIAALENEHRRIEAALAEANGPYLADPTWPDRLIETLDLLREHILKEQDGVFPAALALLDTEQWETAEAVRARVGRAMPEPSPLT
;
A
#
# COMPACT_ATOMS: atom_id res chain seq x y z
N MET A 1 7.13 24.51 6.63
CA MET A 1 8.48 23.97 6.36
C MET A 1 9.23 23.91 7.66
N CYS A 2 9.26 22.73 8.29
CA CYS A 2 10.09 22.47 9.46
C CYS A 2 11.40 21.89 8.92
N GLU A 3 12.53 22.59 9.10
CA GLU A 3 13.85 22.14 8.62
C GLU A 3 14.50 21.07 9.51
N TYR A 4 13.69 20.17 10.08
CA TYR A 4 14.17 19.06 10.88
C TYR A 4 13.92 17.77 10.10
N CYS A 5 15.00 17.13 9.66
CA CYS A 5 15.01 15.90 8.85
C CYS A 5 14.15 14.77 9.44
N GLY A 6 13.97 14.73 10.76
CA GLY A 6 13.09 13.76 11.41
C GLY A 6 11.59 14.00 11.15
N CYS A 7 11.16 15.23 10.91
CA CYS A 7 9.75 15.54 10.63
C CYS A 7 9.30 15.02 9.26
N GLN A 8 10.19 15.05 8.27
CA GLN A 8 9.96 14.58 6.90
C GLN A 8 9.79 13.07 6.82
N ALA A 9 10.70 12.33 7.47
CA ALA A 9 10.62 10.88 7.59
C ALA A 9 9.33 10.45 8.30
N LEU A 10 8.95 11.15 9.37
CA LEU A 10 7.71 10.89 10.10
C LEU A 10 6.47 11.17 9.24
N GLU A 11 6.46 12.25 8.45
CA GLU A 11 5.34 12.56 7.54
C GLU A 11 5.15 11.48 6.48
N THR A 12 6.24 11.04 5.82
CA THR A 12 6.18 9.99 4.79
C THR A 12 5.65 8.67 5.38
N ILE A 13 6.16 8.25 6.54
CA ILE A 13 5.70 7.03 7.21
C ILE A 13 4.23 7.15 7.69
N ASP A 14 3.84 8.32 8.19
CA ASP A 14 2.46 8.59 8.61
C ASP A 14 1.49 8.48 7.43
N GLU A 15 1.84 9.06 6.27
CA GLU A 15 1.04 8.93 5.04
C GLU A 15 0.86 7.47 4.59
N LEU A 16 1.96 6.71 4.52
CA LEU A 16 1.91 5.29 4.14
C LEU A 16 1.06 4.49 5.15
N THR A 17 1.16 4.81 6.43
CA THR A 17 0.35 4.18 7.49
C THR A 17 -1.14 4.50 7.34
N GLN A 18 -1.49 5.76 7.03
CA GLN A 18 -2.89 6.14 6.79
C GLN A 18 -3.46 5.48 5.51
N GLU A 19 -2.65 5.33 4.46
CA GLU A 19 -3.01 4.57 3.26
C GLU A 19 -3.31 3.10 3.61
N HIS A 20 -2.50 2.48 4.46
CA HIS A 20 -2.75 1.14 4.99
C HIS A 20 -4.03 1.03 5.83
N GLU A 21 -4.32 1.98 6.70
CA GLU A 21 -5.57 2.00 7.48
C GLU A 21 -6.81 2.06 6.58
N LYS A 22 -6.77 2.87 5.52
CA LYS A 22 -7.81 2.91 4.49
C LYS A 22 -7.97 1.56 3.80
N VAL A 23 -6.86 0.93 3.40
CA VAL A 23 -6.88 -0.40 2.77
C VAL A 23 -7.49 -1.45 3.71
N VAL A 24 -7.12 -1.48 4.98
CA VAL A 24 -7.70 -2.41 5.98
C VAL A 24 -9.21 -2.21 6.15
N THR A 25 -9.66 -0.96 6.10
CA THR A 25 -11.10 -0.63 6.11
C THR A 25 -11.81 -1.18 4.87
N LEU A 26 -11.23 -1.00 3.69
CA LEU A 26 -11.76 -1.52 2.43
C LEU A 26 -11.78 -3.05 2.38
N ILE A 27 -10.73 -3.70 2.87
CA ILE A 27 -10.67 -5.17 3.02
C ILE A 27 -11.86 -5.68 3.83
N SER A 28 -12.18 -5.02 4.94
CA SER A 28 -13.31 -5.40 5.78
C SER A 28 -14.63 -5.32 5.01
N ARG A 29 -14.83 -4.26 4.20
CA ARG A 29 -16.00 -4.11 3.33
C ARG A 29 -16.09 -5.19 2.26
N VAL A 30 -14.96 -5.59 1.66
CA VAL A 30 -14.93 -6.70 0.68
C VAL A 30 -15.36 -8.01 1.34
N ARG A 31 -14.87 -8.30 2.56
CA ARG A 31 -15.26 -9.53 3.29
C ARG A 31 -16.75 -9.57 3.59
N ASP A 32 -17.35 -8.45 3.98
CA ASP A 32 -18.80 -8.37 4.19
C ASP A 32 -19.57 -8.51 2.87
N ALA A 33 -19.09 -7.90 1.79
CA ALA A 33 -19.67 -8.06 0.46
C ALA A 33 -19.62 -9.51 -0.05
N HIS A 34 -18.52 -10.23 0.20
CA HIS A 34 -18.36 -11.65 -0.12
C HIS A 34 -19.37 -12.51 0.62
N ARG A 35 -19.52 -12.30 1.94
CA ARG A 35 -20.51 -12.99 2.79
C ARG A 35 -21.95 -12.81 2.28
N ASP A 36 -22.25 -11.62 1.78
CA ASP A 36 -23.57 -11.25 1.24
C ASP A 36 -23.75 -11.61 -0.26
N GLY A 37 -22.74 -12.17 -0.92
CA GLY A 37 -22.77 -12.48 -2.35
C GLY A 37 -22.79 -11.25 -3.28
N LYS A 38 -22.35 -10.08 -2.80
CA LYS A 38 -22.36 -8.80 -3.53
C LYS A 38 -21.12 -8.64 -4.41
N ILE A 39 -20.97 -9.51 -5.42
CA ILE A 39 -19.77 -9.59 -6.27
C ILE A 39 -19.44 -8.26 -6.96
N ALA A 40 -20.43 -7.54 -7.49
CA ALA A 40 -20.20 -6.24 -8.13
C ALA A 40 -19.61 -5.20 -7.16
N TYR A 41 -20.03 -5.24 -5.89
CA TYR A 41 -19.54 -4.35 -4.85
C TYR A 41 -18.13 -4.75 -4.39
N MET A 42 -17.80 -6.05 -4.36
CA MET A 42 -16.41 -6.51 -4.16
C MET A 42 -15.47 -5.93 -5.23
N ALA A 43 -15.90 -5.92 -6.50
CA ALA A 43 -15.09 -5.38 -7.59
C ALA A 43 -14.90 -3.85 -7.48
N GLU A 44 -15.92 -3.13 -7.01
CA GLU A 44 -15.80 -1.70 -6.69
C GLU A 44 -14.76 -1.44 -5.62
N MET A 45 -14.84 -2.13 -4.48
CA MET A 45 -13.87 -1.99 -3.40
C MET A 45 -12.47 -2.45 -3.81
N ALA A 46 -12.32 -3.48 -4.63
CA ALA A 46 -11.02 -3.90 -5.17
C ALA A 46 -10.37 -2.78 -6.01
N ARG A 47 -11.16 -2.07 -6.84
CA ARG A 47 -10.66 -0.90 -7.59
C ARG A 47 -10.29 0.26 -6.67
N GLU A 48 -11.05 0.49 -5.59
CA GLU A 48 -10.68 1.49 -4.58
C GLU A 48 -9.36 1.13 -3.88
N ILE A 49 -9.15 -0.14 -3.55
CA ILE A 49 -7.88 -0.62 -2.98
C ILE A 49 -6.74 -0.37 -3.98
N SER A 50 -6.90 -0.75 -5.26
CA SER A 50 -5.89 -0.47 -6.29
C SER A 50 -5.56 1.01 -6.42
N ALA A 51 -6.57 1.89 -6.31
CA ALA A 51 -6.35 3.33 -6.40
C ALA A 51 -5.55 3.89 -5.22
N VAL A 52 -5.62 3.25 -4.04
CA VAL A 52 -4.77 3.58 -2.88
C VAL A 52 -3.37 3.00 -3.03
N LEU A 53 -3.28 1.71 -3.40
CA LEU A 53 -2.00 1.00 -3.46
C LEU A 53 -1.11 1.48 -4.61
N GLY A 54 -1.67 1.93 -5.74
CA GLY A 54 -0.87 2.37 -6.89
C GLY A 54 0.20 3.43 -6.58
N PRO A 55 -0.14 4.59 -6.00
CA PRO A 55 0.88 5.56 -5.56
C PRO A 55 1.67 5.09 -4.34
N HIS A 56 1.08 4.26 -3.47
CA HIS A 56 1.71 3.74 -2.26
C HIS A 56 2.94 2.88 -2.58
N THR A 57 2.77 1.84 -3.40
CA THR A 57 3.84 0.91 -3.77
C THR A 57 4.96 1.63 -4.53
N GLN A 58 4.64 2.68 -5.28
CA GLN A 58 5.65 3.51 -5.93
C GLN A 58 6.56 4.23 -4.93
N VAL A 59 6.02 4.77 -3.83
CA VAL A 59 6.82 5.43 -2.78
C VAL A 59 7.71 4.41 -2.08
N GLU A 60 7.23 3.21 -1.85
CA GLU A 60 8.02 2.15 -1.22
C GLU A 60 9.11 1.63 -2.16
N GLU A 61 8.76 1.16 -3.36
CA GLU A 61 9.69 0.53 -4.31
C GLU A 61 10.73 1.50 -4.89
N HIS A 62 10.39 2.79 -4.98
CA HIS A 62 11.30 3.79 -5.56
C HIS A 62 11.84 4.81 -4.56
N GLY A 63 11.30 4.84 -3.34
CA GLY A 63 11.75 5.69 -2.25
C GLY A 63 12.46 4.90 -1.16
N LEU A 64 11.73 4.04 -0.45
CA LEU A 64 12.23 3.37 0.75
C LEU A 64 13.13 2.15 0.43
N PHE A 65 12.65 1.25 -0.41
CA PHE A 65 13.27 -0.06 -0.65
C PHE A 65 14.69 0.02 -1.23
N PRO A 66 15.02 0.94 -2.16
CA PRO A 66 16.38 1.03 -2.68
C PRO A 66 17.44 1.28 -1.61
N GLY A 67 17.12 2.08 -0.59
CA GLY A 67 18.03 2.36 0.52
C GLY A 67 18.22 1.18 1.49
N MET A 68 17.28 0.22 1.50
CA MET A 68 17.32 -0.96 2.36
C MET A 68 17.82 -2.22 1.63
N ALA A 69 17.79 -2.22 0.30
CA ALA A 69 18.09 -3.39 -0.52
C ALA A 69 19.55 -3.86 -0.43
N ALA A 70 20.49 -2.99 -0.05
CA ALA A 70 21.89 -3.37 0.17
C ALA A 70 22.03 -4.33 1.36
N ASP A 71 21.28 -4.08 2.44
CA ASP A 71 21.35 -4.86 3.67
C ASP A 71 20.33 -6.02 3.70
N PHE A 72 19.21 -5.88 2.97
CA PHE A 72 18.10 -6.84 3.00
C PHE A 72 17.57 -7.24 1.60
N PRO A 73 18.43 -7.63 0.65
CA PRO A 73 18.03 -7.83 -0.75
C PRO A 73 16.92 -8.87 -0.93
N GLU A 74 16.99 -10.00 -0.21
CA GLU A 74 15.99 -11.07 -0.31
C GLU A 74 14.63 -10.67 0.26
N LYS A 75 14.62 -9.86 1.32
CA LYS A 75 13.38 -9.38 1.95
C LYS A 75 12.69 -8.36 1.07
N ILE A 76 13.45 -7.42 0.51
CA ILE A 76 12.91 -6.42 -0.43
C ILE A 76 12.35 -7.10 -1.68
N ALA A 77 13.09 -8.04 -2.28
CA ALA A 77 12.60 -8.78 -3.44
C ALA A 77 11.33 -9.59 -3.15
N ALA A 78 11.16 -10.10 -1.92
CA ALA A 78 9.94 -10.77 -1.50
C ALA A 78 8.75 -9.80 -1.39
N LEU A 79 8.94 -8.59 -0.85
CA LEU A 79 7.90 -7.56 -0.74
C LEU A 79 7.44 -7.08 -2.13
N GLU A 80 8.37 -6.74 -3.03
CA GLU A 80 8.03 -6.36 -4.41
C GLU A 80 7.29 -7.49 -5.15
N ASN A 81 7.60 -8.76 -4.85
CA ASN A 81 6.86 -9.88 -5.41
C ASN A 81 5.44 -10.00 -4.84
N GLU A 82 5.25 -9.67 -3.56
CA GLU A 82 3.93 -9.57 -2.95
C GLU A 82 3.12 -8.43 -3.59
N HIS A 83 3.71 -7.24 -3.79
CA HIS A 83 3.07 -6.13 -4.52
C HIS A 83 2.54 -6.58 -5.88
N ARG A 84 3.41 -7.16 -6.72
CA ARG A 84 3.02 -7.62 -8.07
C ARG A 84 1.87 -8.62 -8.04
N ARG A 85 1.86 -9.54 -7.07
CA ARG A 85 0.79 -10.53 -6.92
C ARG A 85 -0.53 -9.87 -6.52
N ILE A 86 -0.48 -8.96 -5.55
CA ILE A 86 -1.65 -8.23 -5.04
C ILE A 86 -2.23 -7.34 -6.14
N GLU A 87 -1.41 -6.55 -6.81
CA GLU A 87 -1.82 -5.67 -7.91
C GLU A 87 -2.45 -6.46 -9.07
N ALA A 88 -1.85 -7.59 -9.47
CA ALA A 88 -2.38 -8.43 -10.53
C ALA A 88 -3.79 -8.97 -10.20
N ALA A 89 -3.99 -9.48 -8.98
CA ALA A 89 -5.27 -10.02 -8.56
C ALA A 89 -6.35 -8.92 -8.40
N LEU A 90 -5.98 -7.74 -7.89
CA LEU A 90 -6.91 -6.59 -7.83
C LEU A 90 -7.31 -6.10 -9.24
N ALA A 91 -6.38 -6.11 -10.19
CA ALA A 91 -6.64 -5.68 -11.57
C ALA A 91 -7.71 -6.54 -12.28
N GLU A 92 -7.93 -7.78 -11.86
CA GLU A 92 -9.00 -8.65 -12.37
C GLU A 92 -10.39 -8.02 -12.21
N ALA A 93 -10.58 -7.10 -11.23
CA ALA A 93 -11.82 -6.34 -11.04
C ALA A 93 -12.19 -5.41 -12.22
N ASN A 94 -11.26 -5.17 -13.14
CA ASN A 94 -11.49 -4.42 -14.39
C ASN A 94 -11.83 -5.33 -15.58
N GLY A 95 -11.75 -6.65 -15.41
CA GLY A 95 -12.05 -7.65 -16.43
C GLY A 95 -13.49 -8.20 -16.34
N PRO A 96 -13.77 -9.32 -17.02
CA PRO A 96 -15.08 -9.97 -16.99
C PRO A 96 -15.31 -10.80 -15.71
N TYR A 97 -15.06 -10.22 -14.53
CA TYR A 97 -15.09 -10.91 -13.23
C TYR A 97 -16.44 -11.62 -12.93
N LEU A 98 -17.56 -11.10 -13.44
CA LEU A 98 -18.88 -11.75 -13.29
C LEU A 98 -18.99 -13.10 -14.03
N ALA A 99 -18.14 -13.34 -15.02
CA ALA A 99 -18.10 -14.60 -15.76
C ALA A 99 -17.19 -15.65 -15.09
N ASP A 100 -16.41 -15.26 -14.07
CA ASP A 100 -15.53 -16.15 -13.34
C ASP A 100 -16.06 -16.40 -11.92
N PRO A 101 -16.69 -17.57 -11.66
CA PRO A 101 -17.24 -17.88 -10.34
C PRO A 101 -16.17 -18.09 -9.26
N THR A 102 -14.89 -18.24 -9.64
CA THR A 102 -13.78 -18.44 -8.71
C THR A 102 -13.07 -17.14 -8.32
N TRP A 103 -13.38 -16.03 -9.01
CA TRP A 103 -12.80 -14.71 -8.73
C TRP A 103 -13.05 -14.21 -7.29
N PRO A 104 -14.26 -14.31 -6.71
CA PRO A 104 -14.50 -13.82 -5.35
C PRO A 104 -13.59 -14.46 -4.30
N ASP A 105 -13.36 -15.76 -4.37
CA ASP A 105 -12.53 -16.48 -3.39
C ASP A 105 -11.04 -16.15 -3.57
N ARG A 106 -10.55 -16.03 -4.82
CA ARG A 106 -9.18 -15.57 -5.09
C ARG A 106 -8.93 -14.15 -4.59
N LEU A 107 -9.92 -13.27 -4.70
CA LEU A 107 -9.83 -11.93 -4.15
C LEU A 107 -9.67 -12.01 -2.62
N ILE A 108 -10.48 -12.81 -1.92
CA ILE A 108 -10.36 -12.97 -0.47
C ILE A 108 -8.97 -13.50 -0.06
N GLU A 109 -8.45 -14.52 -0.74
CA GLU A 109 -7.09 -15.04 -0.48
C GLU A 109 -6.01 -13.96 -0.67
N THR A 110 -6.16 -13.13 -1.70
CA THR A 110 -5.25 -12.01 -1.97
C THR A 110 -5.34 -10.94 -0.87
N LEU A 111 -6.54 -10.65 -0.37
CA LEU A 111 -6.72 -9.68 0.72
C LEU A 111 -6.18 -10.19 2.07
N ASP A 112 -6.12 -11.51 2.27
CA ASP A 112 -5.42 -12.10 3.41
C ASP A 112 -3.90 -11.90 3.27
N LEU A 113 -3.33 -12.15 2.09
CA LEU A 113 -1.92 -11.83 1.80
C LEU A 113 -1.62 -10.35 2.03
N LEU A 114 -2.46 -9.45 1.50
CA LEU A 114 -2.31 -8.01 1.67
C LEU A 114 -2.37 -7.60 3.16
N ARG A 115 -3.20 -8.24 3.97
CA ARG A 115 -3.25 -7.93 5.41
C ARG A 115 -1.95 -8.28 6.12
N GLU A 116 -1.37 -9.44 5.80
CA GLU A 116 -0.07 -9.86 6.35
C GLU A 116 1.08 -8.99 5.81
N HIS A 117 1.00 -8.58 4.56
CA HIS A 117 1.96 -7.68 3.94
C HIS A 117 2.03 -6.33 4.66
N ILE A 118 0.87 -5.69 4.89
CA ILE A 118 0.75 -4.45 5.67
C ILE A 118 1.41 -4.57 7.05
N LEU A 119 1.26 -5.73 7.72
CA LEU A 119 1.87 -5.97 9.03
C LEU A 119 3.39 -6.07 8.94
N LYS A 120 3.93 -6.77 7.93
CA LYS A 120 5.40 -6.83 7.71
C LYS A 120 5.99 -5.45 7.52
N GLU A 121 5.26 -4.57 6.85
CA GLU A 121 5.73 -3.21 6.57
C GLU A 121 5.64 -2.32 7.80
N GLN A 122 4.48 -2.23 8.45
CA GLN A 122 4.30 -1.37 9.62
C GLN A 122 5.15 -1.79 10.83
N ASP A 123 5.26 -3.10 11.09
CA ASP A 123 6.01 -3.60 12.27
C ASP A 123 7.49 -3.89 11.96
N GLY A 124 7.87 -3.92 10.68
CA GLY A 124 9.20 -4.32 10.24
C GLY A 124 9.88 -3.28 9.37
N VAL A 125 9.34 -3.04 8.17
CA VAL A 125 9.98 -2.18 7.17
C VAL A 125 10.03 -0.72 7.61
N PHE A 126 8.93 -0.14 8.07
CA PHE A 126 8.87 1.29 8.43
C PHE A 126 9.80 1.62 9.61
N PRO A 127 9.83 0.85 10.72
CA PRO A 127 10.82 1.07 11.77
C PRO A 127 12.26 0.90 11.29
N ALA A 128 12.51 -0.07 10.40
CA ALA A 128 13.84 -0.26 9.83
C ALA A 128 14.25 0.90 8.92
N ALA A 129 13.35 1.41 8.09
CA ALA A 129 13.59 2.58 7.24
C ALA A 129 13.94 3.82 8.09
N LEU A 130 13.19 4.06 9.18
CA LEU A 130 13.49 5.15 10.12
C LEU A 130 14.86 5.02 10.79
N ALA A 131 15.36 3.80 10.96
CA ALA A 131 16.67 3.55 11.58
C ALA A 131 17.84 3.57 10.59
N LEU A 132 17.60 3.26 9.31
CA LEU A 132 18.64 2.98 8.33
C LEU A 132 18.79 4.08 7.27
N LEU A 133 17.69 4.72 6.86
CA LEU A 133 17.74 5.67 5.77
C LEU A 133 18.35 7.00 6.20
N ASP A 134 19.26 7.51 5.37
CA ASP A 134 19.83 8.84 5.51
C ASP A 134 18.93 9.92 4.89
N THR A 135 19.35 11.18 5.03
CA THR A 135 18.59 12.34 4.54
C THR A 135 18.35 12.30 3.03
N GLU A 136 19.35 11.93 2.22
CA GLU A 136 19.23 11.94 0.75
C GLU A 136 18.25 10.86 0.28
N GLN A 137 18.22 9.72 0.98
CA GLN A 137 17.25 8.66 0.74
C GLN A 137 15.82 9.08 1.11
N TRP A 138 15.63 9.82 2.21
CA TRP A 138 14.32 10.40 2.54
C TRP A 138 13.86 11.45 1.54
N GLU A 139 14.76 12.34 1.08
CA GLU A 139 14.47 13.31 0.03
C GLU A 139 14.05 12.61 -1.28
N THR A 140 14.64 11.44 -1.57
CA THR A 140 14.22 10.61 -2.72
C THR A 140 12.79 10.11 -2.55
N ALA A 141 12.44 9.59 -1.36
CA ALA A 141 11.08 9.14 -1.07
C ALA A 141 10.04 10.28 -1.20
N GLU A 142 10.36 11.47 -0.69
CA GLU A 142 9.53 12.67 -0.85
C GLU A 142 9.36 13.08 -2.32
N ALA A 143 10.44 13.05 -3.10
CA ALA A 143 10.39 13.36 -4.53
C ALA A 143 9.50 12.38 -5.29
N VAL A 144 9.54 11.09 -4.92
CA VAL A 144 8.63 10.08 -5.48
C VAL A 144 7.19 10.39 -5.07
N ARG A 145 6.92 10.65 -3.79
CA ARG A 145 5.58 11.01 -3.28
C ARG A 145 5.03 12.23 -4.02
N ALA A 146 5.81 13.29 -4.18
CA ALA A 146 5.39 14.50 -4.89
C ALA A 146 5.02 14.22 -6.35
N ARG A 147 5.71 13.27 -7.00
CA ARG A 147 5.44 12.87 -8.39
C ARG A 147 4.17 12.03 -8.52
N VAL A 148 3.93 11.08 -7.61
CA VAL A 148 2.79 10.15 -7.70
C VAL A 148 1.51 10.69 -7.05
N GLY A 149 1.64 11.73 -6.22
CA GLY A 149 0.55 12.33 -5.47
C GLY A 149 0.18 11.54 -4.21
N ARG A 150 -0.76 12.09 -3.45
CA ARG A 150 -1.32 11.46 -2.25
C ARG A 150 -2.61 10.74 -2.62
N ALA A 151 -2.77 9.49 -2.19
CA ALA A 151 -4.02 8.74 -2.38
C ALA A 151 -5.17 9.29 -1.51
N MET A 152 -4.82 10.02 -0.45
CA MET A 152 -5.76 10.68 0.45
C MET A 152 -5.57 12.20 0.39
N PRO A 153 -6.66 12.98 0.37
CA PRO A 153 -6.56 14.42 0.53
C PRO A 153 -6.04 14.75 1.94
N GLU A 154 -5.24 15.81 2.08
CA GLU A 154 -4.78 16.27 3.39
C GLU A 154 -5.97 16.52 4.32
N PRO A 155 -5.88 16.12 5.61
CA PRO A 155 -6.90 16.51 6.56
C PRO A 155 -6.97 18.03 6.62
N SER A 156 -8.16 18.58 6.41
CA SER A 156 -8.40 20.02 6.46
C SER A 156 -7.91 20.55 7.82
N PRO A 157 -7.11 21.62 7.88
CA PRO A 157 -6.70 22.17 9.16
C PRO A 157 -7.96 22.58 9.92
N LEU A 158 -8.10 22.10 11.16
CA LEU A 158 -9.17 22.48 12.07
C LEU A 158 -9.18 24.02 12.16
N THR A 159 -10.23 24.64 11.61
CA THR A 159 -10.53 26.08 11.77
C THR A 159 -11.08 26.38 13.16
#